data_AF-A0A6A5QC64-F1
#
_entry.id   AF-A0A6A5QC64-F1
#
_cell.length_a   1.000
_cell.length_b   1.000
_cell.length_c   1.000
_cell.angle_alpha   90.00
_cell.angle_beta   90.00
_cell.angle_gamma   90.00
#
_symmetry.space_group_name_H-M   'P 1'
#
loop_
_entity.id
_entity.type
_entity.pdbx_description
1 polymer ?
#
loop_
_entity_poly.entity_id
_entity_poly.type
_entity_poly.pdbx_seq_one_letter_code
_entity_poly.pdbx_strand_id
1 'polypeptide(L)'
;MTQQETPLRLAEILSDLVSLQVCDPAAALALVSARANDPSPPTATTQDDDDDVDLKRAKDLLKYHYDVREKHKRGQLSVGLEQARRDVEKVVGTE
;
A
#
# COMPACT_ATOMS: atom_id res chain seq x y z
N MET A 1 13.22 32.68 -32.32
CA MET A 1 12.08 31.99 -32.97
C MET A 1 12.42 30.52 -33.06
N THR A 2 11.78 29.65 -32.24
CA THR A 2 11.48 28.23 -32.52
C THR A 2 10.94 27.55 -31.24
N GLN A 3 9.70 27.86 -30.86
CA GLN A 3 8.94 27.10 -29.85
C GLN A 3 7.86 26.22 -30.52
N GLN A 4 8.15 25.70 -31.72
CA GLN A 4 7.15 25.04 -32.56
C GLN A 4 7.60 23.65 -33.06
N GLU A 5 8.31 22.89 -32.20
CA GLU A 5 8.71 21.50 -32.46
C GLU A 5 8.29 20.53 -31.34
N THR A 6 7.55 20.99 -30.35
CA THR A 6 7.16 20.20 -29.17
C THR A 6 6.23 19.01 -29.46
N PRO A 7 5.20 19.08 -30.34
CA PRO A 7 4.29 17.95 -30.52
C PRO A 7 4.91 16.81 -31.33
N LEU A 8 5.75 17.10 -32.32
CA LEU A 8 6.40 16.08 -33.16
C LEU A 8 7.44 15.29 -32.36
N ARG A 9 8.27 15.99 -31.58
CA ARG A 9 9.23 15.33 -30.69
C ARG A 9 8.56 14.47 -29.62
N LEU A 10 7.40 14.89 -29.12
CA LEU A 10 6.66 14.11 -28.14
C LEU A 10 6.14 12.80 -28.77
N ALA A 11 5.62 12.86 -29.99
CA ALA A 11 5.15 11.66 -30.69
C ALA A 11 6.30 10.66 -30.95
N GLU A 12 7.49 11.14 -31.31
CA GLU A 12 8.69 10.31 -31.48
C GLU A 12 9.10 9.63 -30.16
N ILE A 13 9.17 10.40 -29.07
CA ILE A 13 9.51 9.86 -27.74
C ILE A 13 8.49 8.79 -27.29
N LEU A 14 7.19 9.00 -27.55
CA LEU A 14 6.17 8.01 -27.21
C LEU A 14 6.27 6.77 -28.11
N SER A 15 6.59 6.94 -29.40
CA SER A 15 6.82 5.83 -30.33
C SER A 15 8.02 4.97 -29.91
N ASP A 16 9.12 5.61 -29.51
CA ASP A 16 10.32 4.93 -29.02
C ASP A 16 10.05 4.22 -27.69
N LEU A 17 9.28 4.82 -26.78
CA LEU A 17 8.91 4.20 -25.51
C LEU A 17 8.04 2.96 -25.70
N VAL A 18 7.08 3.01 -26.63
CA VAL A 18 6.25 1.84 -26.97
C VAL A 18 7.09 0.73 -27.60
N SER A 19 8.02 1.08 -28.50
CA SER A 19 8.93 0.11 -29.11
C SER A 19 9.83 -0.55 -28.06
N LEU A 20 10.36 0.24 -27.12
CA LEU A 20 11.15 -0.27 -26.01
C LEU A 20 10.31 -1.16 -25.08
N GLN A 21 9.04 -0.84 -24.83
CA GLN A 21 8.15 -1.69 -24.03
C GLN A 21 7.98 -3.10 -24.63
N VAL A 22 7.97 -3.22 -25.97
CA VAL A 22 7.87 -4.52 -26.64
C VAL A 22 9.17 -5.31 -26.56
N CYS A 23 10.33 -4.64 -26.67
CA CYS A 23 11.64 -5.30 -26.65
C CYS A 23 12.15 -5.59 -25.23
N ASP A 24 11.96 -4.66 -24.29
CA ASP A 24 12.36 -4.76 -22.88
C ASP A 24 11.37 -3.96 -22.00
N PRO A 25 10.33 -4.64 -21.47
CA PRO A 25 9.32 -3.98 -20.65
C PRO A 25 9.86 -3.47 -19.31
N ALA A 26 10.95 -4.04 -18.79
CA ALA A 26 11.54 -3.64 -17.53
C ALA A 26 12.29 -2.31 -17.66
N ALA A 27 13.08 -2.15 -18.74
CA ALA A 27 13.77 -0.89 -19.04
C ALA A 27 12.78 0.26 -19.33
N ALA A 28 11.70 -0.01 -20.06
CA ALA A 28 10.66 0.99 -20.32
C ALA A 28 9.99 1.49 -19.03
N LEU A 29 9.67 0.58 -18.10
CA LEU A 29 9.09 0.94 -16.80
C LEU A 29 10.08 1.77 -15.98
N ALA A 30 11.36 1.39 -15.94
CA ALA A 30 12.40 2.13 -15.22
C ALA A 30 12.55 3.58 -15.69
N LEU A 31 12.47 3.84 -17.01
CA LEU A 31 12.56 5.20 -17.55
C LEU A 31 11.35 6.08 -17.18
N VAL A 32 10.15 5.49 -17.10
CA VAL A 32 8.93 6.20 -16.70
C VAL A 32 8.92 6.44 -15.19
N SER A 33 9.38 5.48 -14.39
CA SER A 33 9.41 5.58 -12.93
C SER A 33 10.57 6.44 -12.40
N ALA A 34 11.69 6.53 -13.14
CA ALA A 34 12.83 7.36 -12.78
C ALA A 34 12.54 8.87 -12.79
N ARG A 35 11.42 9.32 -13.40
CA ARG A 35 11.08 10.74 -13.46
C ARG A 35 10.64 11.35 -12.12
N ALA A 36 10.61 10.56 -11.05
CA ALA A 36 10.27 11.03 -9.70
C ALA A 36 11.47 11.50 -8.84
N ASN A 37 12.73 11.35 -9.28
CA ASN A 37 13.88 11.73 -8.45
C ASN A 37 14.89 12.62 -9.18
N ASP A 38 15.13 13.78 -8.57
CA ASP A 38 16.39 14.53 -8.62
C ASP A 38 17.62 13.61 -8.44
N PRO A 39 18.83 14.04 -8.85
CA PRO A 39 20.01 13.18 -8.92
C PRO A 39 20.53 12.80 -7.53
N SER A 40 19.94 11.77 -6.94
CA SER A 40 20.56 10.99 -5.87
C SER A 40 21.13 9.71 -6.50
N PRO A 41 22.36 9.31 -6.17
CA PRO A 41 23.00 8.13 -6.77
C PRO A 41 22.11 6.89 -6.59
N PRO A 42 22.22 5.89 -7.49
CA PRO A 42 21.39 4.69 -7.47
C PRO A 42 21.78 3.85 -6.26
N THR A 43 21.22 4.20 -5.09
CA THR A 43 21.09 3.24 -4.02
C THR A 43 19.87 2.42 -4.41
N ALA A 44 20.13 1.38 -5.20
CA ALA A 44 19.25 0.23 -5.26
C ALA A 44 19.20 -0.36 -3.86
N THR A 45 18.42 0.25 -2.98
CA THR A 45 17.84 -0.45 -1.86
C THR A 45 16.56 -1.05 -2.39
N THR A 46 16.70 -2.24 -3.00
CA THR A 46 15.88 -3.37 -2.57
C THR A 46 15.98 -3.42 -1.05
N GLN A 47 15.27 -2.55 -0.34
CA GLN A 47 14.92 -2.82 1.04
C GLN A 47 13.89 -3.92 0.92
N ASP A 48 14.30 -5.12 1.32
CA ASP A 48 13.38 -6.22 1.55
C ASP A 48 12.11 -5.67 2.17
N ASP A 49 10.95 -5.94 1.57
CA ASP A 49 9.63 -5.65 2.16
C ASP A 49 9.48 -6.29 3.57
N ASP A 50 10.43 -7.16 3.95
CA ASP A 50 10.54 -7.79 5.24
C ASP A 50 11.40 -7.02 6.26
N ASP A 51 12.05 -5.91 5.92
CA ASP A 51 12.80 -5.08 6.88
C ASP A 51 12.08 -3.78 7.26
N ASP A 52 11.04 -3.39 6.50
CA ASP A 52 10.25 -2.21 6.82
C ASP A 52 9.30 -2.49 8.01
N VAL A 53 9.68 -1.93 9.16
CA VAL A 53 8.93 -1.99 10.41
C VAL A 53 7.52 -1.41 10.24
N ASP A 54 7.36 -0.37 9.43
CA ASP A 54 6.07 0.27 9.20
C ASP A 54 5.19 -0.60 8.30
N LEU A 55 5.77 -1.28 7.30
CA LEU A 55 5.05 -2.23 6.47
C LEU A 55 4.56 -3.44 7.27
N LYS A 56 5.39 -3.99 8.18
CA LYS A 56 4.97 -5.06 9.11
C LYS A 56 3.83 -4.60 10.00
N ARG A 57 3.96 -3.42 10.60
CA ARG A 57 2.91 -2.83 11.44
C ARG A 57 1.60 -2.64 10.67
N ALA A 58 1.66 -2.18 9.41
CA ALA A 58 0.49 -2.01 8.56
C ALA A 58 -0.20 -3.35 8.26
N LYS A 59 0.57 -4.40 7.95
CA LYS A 59 0.06 -5.77 7.73
C LYS A 59 -0.63 -6.32 8.99
N ASP A 60 -0.02 -6.14 10.16
CA ASP A 60 -0.59 -6.55 11.44
C ASP A 60 -1.90 -5.82 11.74
N LEU A 61 -1.94 -4.50 11.53
CA LEU A 61 -3.15 -3.70 11.73
C LEU A 61 -4.31 -4.19 10.84
N LEU A 62 -4.01 -4.52 9.58
CA LEU A 62 -4.99 -5.03 8.63
C LEU A 62 -5.56 -6.39 9.09
N LYS A 63 -4.68 -7.28 9.54
CA LYS A 63 -5.05 -8.59 10.08
C LYS A 63 -5.94 -8.46 11.30
N TYR A 64 -5.55 -7.63 12.28
CA TYR A 64 -6.37 -7.42 13.48
C TYR A 64 -7.73 -6.80 13.15
N HIS A 65 -7.80 -5.85 12.23
CA HIS A 65 -9.06 -5.26 11.80
C HIS A 65 -9.98 -6.33 11.18
N TYR A 66 -9.44 -7.20 10.34
CA TYR A 66 -10.21 -8.31 9.76
C TYR A 66 -10.74 -9.25 10.86
N ASP A 67 -9.89 -9.70 11.77
CA ASP A 67 -10.27 -10.61 12.86
C ASP A 67 -11.36 -10.01 13.75
N VAL A 68 -11.25 -8.72 14.10
CA VAL A 68 -12.26 -8.00 14.87
C VAL A 68 -13.58 -7.93 14.09
N ARG A 69 -13.53 -7.60 12.80
CA ARG A 69 -14.73 -7.55 11.96
C ARG A 69 -15.39 -8.92 11.79
N GLU A 70 -14.62 -9.98 11.65
CA GLU A 70 -15.14 -11.34 11.52
C GLU A 70 -15.80 -11.81 12.82
N LYS A 71 -15.13 -11.62 13.97
CA LYS A 71 -15.69 -11.93 15.30
C LYS A 71 -16.95 -11.12 15.60
N HIS A 72 -16.98 -9.84 15.18
CA HIS A 72 -18.16 -9.00 15.29
C HIS A 72 -19.30 -9.50 14.39
N LYS A 73 -19.02 -9.83 13.13
CA LYS A 73 -20.02 -10.40 12.19
C LYS A 73 -20.55 -11.75 12.68
N ARG A 74 -19.71 -12.57 13.32
CA ARG A 74 -20.08 -13.86 13.91
C ARG A 74 -20.79 -13.72 15.27
N GLY A 75 -20.95 -12.50 15.79
CA GLY A 75 -21.62 -12.26 17.07
C GLY A 75 -20.84 -12.77 18.28
N GLN A 76 -19.56 -13.11 18.14
CA GLN A 76 -18.76 -13.62 19.27
C GLN A 76 -18.40 -12.50 20.26
N LEU A 77 -18.28 -11.26 19.75
CA LEU A 77 -17.97 -10.11 20.59
C LEU A 77 -19.14 -9.74 21.52
N SER A 78 -20.39 -9.88 21.06
CA SER A 78 -21.57 -9.61 21.88
C SER A 78 -21.73 -10.64 23.01
N VAL A 79 -21.35 -11.90 22.78
CA VAL A 79 -21.39 -12.95 23.83
C VAL A 79 -20.43 -12.63 24.97
N GLY A 80 -19.18 -12.26 24.67
CA GLY A 80 -18.21 -11.88 25.71
C GLY A 80 -18.62 -10.60 26.45
N LEU A 81 -19.16 -9.62 25.74
CA LEU A 81 -19.62 -8.35 26.32
C LEU A 81 -20.85 -8.54 27.21
N GLU A 82 -21.79 -9.40 26.81
CA GLU A 82 -22.96 -9.76 27.60
C GLU A 82 -22.57 -10.50 28.89
N GLN A 83 -21.59 -11.41 28.82
CA GLN A 83 -21.08 -12.09 30.00
C GLN A 83 -20.41 -11.09 30.96
N ALA A 84 -19.57 -10.20 30.45
CA ALA A 84 -18.95 -9.15 31.25
C ALA A 84 -19.99 -8.22 31.88
N ARG A 85 -21.08 -7.88 31.16
CA ARG A 85 -22.20 -7.11 31.71
C ARG A 85 -22.88 -7.83 32.88
N ARG A 86 -23.16 -9.13 32.75
CA ARG A 86 -23.73 -9.92 33.85
C ARG A 86 -22.82 -9.97 35.06
N ASP A 87 -21.51 -10.09 34.86
CA ASP A 87 -20.57 -10.16 35.97
C ASP A 87 -20.44 -8.80 36.69
N VAL A 88 -20.52 -7.68 35.96
CA VAL A 88 -20.64 -6.34 36.55
C VAL A 88 -21.97 -6.19 37.29
N GLU A 89 -23.09 -6.61 36.71
CA GLU A 89 -24.42 -6.56 37.35
C GLU A 89 -24.46 -7.36 38.65
N LYS A 90 -23.81 -8.53 38.71
CA LYS A 90 -23.69 -9.30 39.95
C LYS A 90 -22.91 -8.57 41.05
N VAL A 91 -21.88 -7.80 40.69
CA VAL A 91 -21.05 -7.07 41.67
C VAL A 91 -21.73 -5.77 42.10
N VAL A 92 -22.44 -5.10 41.19
CA VAL A 92 -23.11 -3.81 41.45
C VAL A 92 -24.51 -3.99 42.05
N GLY A 93 -25.21 -5.08 41.74
CA GLY A 93 -26.54 -5.40 42.28
C GLY A 93 -26.54 -6.04 43.67
N THR A 94 -25.37 -6.16 44.30
CA THR A 94 -25.22 -6.62 45.70
C THR A 94 -25.14 -5.46 46.71
N GLU A 95 -25.85 -4.36 46.45
CA GLU A 95 -26.12 -3.27 47.40
C GLU A 95 -27.63 -3.02 47.56
#